data_AF-A0A529FLA2-F1
#
_entry.id   AF-A0A529FLA2-F1
#
_cell.length_a   1.000
_cell.length_b   1.000
_cell.length_c   1.000
_cell.angle_alpha   90.00
_cell.angle_beta   90.00
_cell.angle_gamma   90.00
#
_symmetry.space_group_name_H-M   'P 1'
#
loop_
_entity.id
_entity.type
_entity.pdbx_description
1 polymer ?
#
loop_
_entity_poly.entity_id
_entity_poly.type
_entity_poly.pdbx_seq_one_letter_code
_entity_poly.pdbx_strand_id
1 'polypeptide(L)'
;LYVPMKHVDAKAGTVTFDDEGTETTLSIRGGKVKLQWKPDFGMRWAALGVDFEMFGKDHQTNAVIYDRICNILGGRAPEHFVYELFLDENGQKISKSKGNGLTIDEWLTYAPTESLGLYMYQRPRQAKKLYFDVIPKAVDEYYSFLGAYSRQDWKERLGNPVWHMHDGNPPAIDLPVPFALLLNLVSASNAHDKAVLWGFISRHAPGVTPT
;
A
#
# COMPACT_ATOMS: atom_id res chain seq x y z
N LEU A 1 -19.69 20.34 -7.07
CA LEU A 1 -20.09 20.96 -8.35
C LEU A 1 -18.82 21.46 -9.06
N TYR A 2 -18.73 21.31 -10.38
CA TYR A 2 -17.72 21.99 -11.19
C TYR A 2 -18.38 23.19 -11.85
N VAL A 3 -18.20 24.37 -11.26
CA VAL A 3 -18.74 25.63 -11.79
C VAL A 3 -17.61 26.45 -12.42
N PRO A 4 -17.76 26.93 -13.67
CA PRO A 4 -16.79 27.82 -14.28
C PRO A 4 -16.57 29.08 -13.44
N MET A 5 -15.32 29.48 -13.25
CA MET A 5 -15.00 30.77 -12.63
C MET A 5 -15.36 31.90 -13.59
N LYS A 6 -16.12 32.89 -13.11
CA LYS A 6 -16.48 34.11 -13.85
C LYS A 6 -15.37 35.17 -13.73
N HIS A 7 -14.77 35.31 -12.55
CA HIS A 7 -13.70 36.29 -12.31
C HIS A 7 -12.72 35.80 -11.23
N VAL A 8 -11.46 36.21 -11.35
CA VAL A 8 -10.37 35.93 -10.40
C VAL A 8 -9.62 37.22 -10.10
N ASP A 9 -9.65 37.67 -8.85
CA ASP A 9 -8.86 38.81 -8.38
C ASP A 9 -7.71 38.32 -7.49
N ALA A 10 -6.52 38.24 -8.07
CA ALA A 10 -5.32 37.79 -7.34
C ALA A 10 -4.87 38.76 -6.26
N LYS A 11 -5.12 40.07 -6.41
CA LYS A 11 -4.71 41.09 -5.42
C LYS A 11 -5.62 41.05 -4.20
N ALA A 12 -6.93 40.97 -4.42
CA ALA A 12 -7.91 40.82 -3.34
C ALA A 12 -7.93 39.39 -2.76
N GLY A 13 -7.47 38.39 -3.53
CA GLY A 13 -7.53 36.98 -3.15
C GLY A 13 -8.96 36.47 -3.16
N THR A 14 -9.72 36.80 -4.20
CA THR A 14 -11.13 36.41 -4.35
C THR A 14 -11.39 35.74 -5.69
N VAL A 15 -12.42 34.89 -5.71
CA VAL A 15 -12.94 34.23 -6.92
C VAL A 15 -14.45 34.43 -6.97
N THR A 16 -14.96 34.58 -8.18
CA THR A 16 -16.40 34.78 -8.45
C THR A 16 -16.89 33.66 -9.37
N PHE A 17 -18.03 33.07 -9.04
CA PHE A 17 -18.67 32.00 -9.80
C PHE A 17 -20.20 32.10 -9.71
N ASP A 18 -20.89 31.37 -10.59
CA ASP A 18 -22.34 31.22 -10.54
C ASP A 18 -22.72 30.07 -9.61
N ASP A 19 -23.59 30.36 -8.64
CA ASP A 19 -24.17 29.39 -7.72
C ASP A 19 -25.69 29.41 -7.87
N GLU A 20 -26.21 28.47 -8.65
CA GLU A 20 -27.65 28.33 -8.92
C GLU A 20 -28.34 29.64 -9.37
N GLY A 21 -27.67 30.40 -10.26
CA GLY A 21 -28.17 31.67 -10.78
C GLY A 21 -27.83 32.90 -9.94
N THR A 22 -27.16 32.72 -8.80
CA THR A 22 -26.63 33.81 -7.96
C THR A 22 -25.13 33.96 -8.17
N GLU A 23 -24.68 35.17 -8.51
CA GLU A 23 -23.24 35.45 -8.61
C GLU A 23 -22.63 35.59 -7.21
N THR A 24 -21.74 34.68 -6.88
CA THR A 24 -21.14 34.57 -5.54
C THR A 24 -19.65 34.86 -5.62
N THR A 25 -19.16 35.74 -4.74
CA THR A 25 -17.73 36.06 -4.59
C THR A 25 -17.22 35.59 -3.23
N LEU A 26 -16.16 34.79 -3.21
CA LEU A 26 -15.55 34.27 -2.00
C LEU A 26 -14.06 34.59 -1.93
N SER A 27 -13.53 34.76 -0.71
CA SER A 27 -12.09 34.77 -0.49
C SER A 27 -11.51 33.36 -0.63
N ILE A 28 -10.34 33.25 -1.24
CA ILE A 28 -9.58 31.98 -1.30
C ILE A 28 -8.95 31.59 0.05
N ARG A 29 -8.99 32.50 1.03
CA ARG A 29 -8.39 32.31 2.36
C ARG A 29 -9.40 31.70 3.35
N GLY A 30 -8.89 31.12 4.43
CA GLY A 30 -9.72 30.59 5.53
C GLY A 30 -10.47 29.30 5.19
N GLY A 31 -9.95 28.50 4.24
CA GLY A 31 -10.51 27.18 3.90
C GLY A 31 -11.82 27.21 3.10
N LYS A 32 -12.21 28.36 2.56
CA LYS A 32 -13.47 28.55 1.81
C LYS A 32 -13.43 28.00 0.39
N VAL A 33 -12.24 27.75 -0.15
CA VAL A 33 -12.03 27.30 -1.54
C VAL A 33 -11.04 26.15 -1.54
N LYS A 34 -11.37 25.09 -2.29
CA LYS A 34 -10.50 23.93 -2.50
C LYS A 34 -10.03 23.89 -3.95
N LEU A 35 -8.73 23.68 -4.16
CA LEU A 35 -8.19 23.39 -5.47
C LEU A 35 -8.71 22.05 -6.01
N GLN A 36 -8.91 22.00 -7.32
CA GLN A 36 -9.13 20.73 -8.00
C GLN A 36 -7.92 19.82 -7.83
N TRP A 37 -8.17 18.52 -7.76
CA TRP A 37 -7.15 17.53 -7.36
C TRP A 37 -5.88 17.56 -8.22
N LYS A 38 -5.96 17.93 -9.50
CA LYS A 38 -4.78 18.04 -10.38
C LYS A 38 -3.85 19.20 -9.98
N PRO A 39 -4.32 20.47 -9.92
CA PRO A 39 -3.52 21.56 -9.35
C PRO A 39 -3.11 21.37 -7.89
N ASP A 40 -3.97 20.76 -7.07
CA ASP A 40 -3.70 20.50 -5.66
C ASP A 40 -2.43 19.66 -5.47
N PHE A 41 -2.21 18.66 -6.32
CA PHE A 41 -1.06 17.76 -6.22
C PHE A 41 0.28 18.51 -6.40
N GLY A 42 0.43 19.23 -7.52
CA GLY A 42 1.64 20.01 -7.79
C GLY A 42 1.86 21.17 -6.82
N MET A 43 0.77 21.81 -6.35
CA MET A 43 0.89 22.86 -5.34
C MET A 43 1.37 22.32 -3.99
N ARG A 44 0.89 21.13 -3.57
CA ARG A 44 1.36 20.50 -2.33
C ARG A 44 2.86 20.22 -2.37
N TRP A 45 3.39 19.77 -3.51
CA TRP A 45 4.83 19.58 -3.68
C TRP A 45 5.61 20.88 -3.50
N ALA A 46 5.17 21.98 -4.13
CA ALA A 46 5.82 23.28 -3.98
C ALA A 46 5.72 23.81 -2.54
N ALA A 47 4.57 23.66 -1.90
CA ALA A 47 4.33 24.18 -0.55
C ALA A 47 5.08 23.41 0.54
N LEU A 48 5.23 22.09 0.38
CA LEU A 48 5.87 21.22 1.37
C LEU A 48 7.35 20.93 1.07
N GLY A 49 7.85 21.32 -0.10
CA GLY A 49 9.23 21.01 -0.52
C GLY A 49 9.48 19.51 -0.63
N VAL A 50 8.55 18.78 -1.26
CA VAL A 50 8.65 17.31 -1.39
C VAL A 50 9.80 16.95 -2.34
N ASP A 51 10.77 16.17 -1.84
CA ASP A 51 11.91 15.70 -2.64
C ASP A 51 11.62 14.41 -3.42
N PHE A 52 10.75 13.55 -2.89
CA PHE A 52 10.39 12.26 -3.47
C PHE A 52 8.93 11.92 -3.17
N GLU A 53 8.18 11.49 -4.19
CA GLU A 53 6.80 11.02 -4.05
C GLU A 53 6.61 9.77 -4.92
N MET A 54 5.99 8.73 -4.35
CA MET A 54 5.55 7.58 -5.13
C MET A 54 4.03 7.60 -5.32
N PHE A 55 3.57 7.14 -6.48
CA PHE A 55 2.15 7.07 -6.78
C PHE A 55 1.83 5.93 -7.75
N GLY A 56 0.57 5.52 -7.74
CA GLY A 56 0.10 4.43 -8.59
C GLY A 56 0.07 4.82 -10.06
N LYS A 57 0.15 3.80 -10.93
CA LYS A 57 0.11 3.94 -12.39
C LYS A 57 -1.00 4.84 -12.94
N ASP A 58 -2.15 4.92 -12.26
CA ASP A 58 -3.26 5.80 -12.65
C ASP A 58 -2.91 7.31 -12.64
N HIS A 59 -1.89 7.72 -11.88
CA HIS A 59 -1.41 9.10 -11.83
C HIS A 59 -0.32 9.41 -12.85
N GLN A 60 0.29 8.40 -13.47
CA GLN A 60 1.49 8.54 -14.32
C GLN A 60 1.29 9.54 -15.46
N THR A 61 0.15 9.50 -16.15
CA THR A 61 -0.13 10.40 -17.28
C THR A 61 -0.33 11.85 -16.85
N ASN A 62 -0.67 12.09 -15.58
CA ASN A 62 -0.86 13.43 -15.03
C ASN A 62 0.41 13.99 -14.37
N ALA A 63 1.44 13.16 -14.13
CA ALA A 63 2.68 13.57 -13.45
C ALA A 63 3.30 14.83 -14.08
N VAL A 64 3.37 14.90 -15.41
CA VAL A 64 3.88 16.06 -16.17
C VAL A 64 3.11 17.35 -15.85
N ILE A 65 1.81 17.26 -15.58
CA ILE A 65 0.98 18.42 -15.21
C ILE A 65 1.32 18.85 -13.78
N TYR A 66 1.46 17.90 -12.86
CA TYR A 66 1.80 18.18 -11.47
C TYR A 66 3.18 18.84 -11.35
N ASP A 67 4.18 18.32 -12.09
CA ASP A 67 5.54 18.85 -12.14
C ASP A 67 5.56 20.29 -12.63
N ARG A 68 4.84 20.58 -13.72
CA ARG A 68 4.72 21.93 -14.27
C ARG A 68 4.11 22.89 -13.25
N ILE A 69 3.08 22.47 -12.53
CA ILE A 69 2.43 23.31 -11.51
C ILE A 69 3.39 23.57 -10.34
N CYS A 70 4.12 22.55 -9.86
CA CYS A 70 5.12 22.71 -8.82
C CYS A 70 6.19 23.74 -9.23
N ASN A 71 6.74 23.60 -10.44
CA ASN A 71 7.77 24.49 -10.98
C ASN A 71 7.25 25.92 -11.20
N ILE A 72 6.02 26.11 -11.68
CA ILE A 72 5.39 27.43 -11.84
C ILE A 72 5.28 28.15 -10.49
N LEU A 73 5.05 27.41 -9.41
CA LEU A 73 4.98 27.93 -8.05
C LEU A 73 6.35 28.13 -7.40
N GLY A 74 7.45 27.90 -8.14
CA GLY A 74 8.82 28.08 -7.65
C GLY A 74 9.38 26.89 -6.87
N GLY A 75 8.64 25.78 -6.76
CA GLY A 75 9.15 24.54 -6.19
C GLY A 75 10.01 23.76 -7.19
N ARG A 76 10.78 22.79 -6.69
CA ARG A 76 11.42 21.75 -7.52
C ARG A 76 10.49 20.54 -7.54
N ALA A 77 10.14 20.05 -8.73
CA ALA A 77 9.38 18.82 -8.85
C ALA A 77 10.13 17.63 -8.20
N PRO A 78 9.44 16.76 -7.43
CA PRO A 78 10.07 15.62 -6.76
C PRO A 78 10.56 14.57 -7.75
N GLU A 79 11.46 13.71 -7.29
CA GLU A 79 11.74 12.44 -7.96
C GLU A 79 10.56 11.49 -7.77
N HIS A 80 10.18 10.81 -8.85
CA HIS A 80 8.96 9.99 -8.87
C HIS A 80 9.26 8.51 -8.92
N PHE A 81 8.47 7.72 -8.20
CA PHE A 81 8.41 6.27 -8.37
C PHE A 81 6.98 5.80 -8.66
N VAL A 82 6.77 5.21 -9.84
CA VAL A 82 5.46 4.70 -10.24
C VAL A 82 5.34 3.21 -9.91
N TYR A 83 4.43 2.87 -9.01
CA TYR A 83 4.08 1.47 -8.74
C TYR A 83 2.90 1.01 -9.58
N GLU A 84 2.89 -0.30 -9.87
CA GLU A 84 1.88 -0.94 -10.71
C GLU A 84 0.58 -1.25 -9.95
N LEU A 85 -0.44 -1.65 -10.70
CA LEU A 85 -1.77 -1.98 -10.19
C LEU A 85 -1.82 -3.31 -9.45
N PHE A 86 -2.76 -3.40 -8.49
CA PHE A 86 -3.23 -4.67 -7.96
C PHE A 86 -4.38 -5.22 -8.81
N LEU A 87 -4.34 -6.53 -9.02
CA LEU A 87 -5.29 -7.29 -9.80
C LEU A 87 -5.99 -8.32 -8.91
N ASP A 88 -7.21 -8.70 -9.28
CA ASP A 88 -7.91 -9.81 -8.64
C ASP A 88 -7.34 -11.18 -9.07
N GLU A 89 -7.95 -12.26 -8.58
CA GLU A 89 -7.58 -13.64 -8.94
C GLU A 89 -7.60 -13.91 -10.46
N ASN A 90 -8.48 -13.22 -11.18
CA ASN A 90 -8.68 -13.33 -12.63
C ASN A 90 -7.79 -12.36 -13.44
N GLY A 91 -6.95 -11.56 -12.77
CA GLY A 91 -6.09 -10.59 -13.42
C GLY A 91 -6.80 -9.29 -13.82
N GLN A 92 -8.00 -9.02 -13.29
CA GLN A 92 -8.72 -7.77 -13.54
C GLN A 92 -8.33 -6.70 -12.51
N LYS A 93 -8.41 -5.42 -12.90
CA LYS A 93 -8.20 -4.31 -11.96
C LYS A 93 -9.20 -4.41 -10.80
N ILE A 94 -8.69 -4.34 -9.57
CA ILE A 94 -9.51 -4.27 -8.36
C ILE A 94 -10.29 -2.95 -8.33
N SER A 95 -11.57 -2.99 -7.99
CA SER A 95 -12.35 -1.79 -7.71
C SER A 95 -13.34 -1.99 -6.57
N LYS A 96 -13.51 -0.96 -5.75
CA LYS A 96 -14.49 -0.97 -4.64
C LYS A 96 -15.91 -1.25 -5.13
N SER A 97 -16.28 -0.76 -6.32
CA SER A 97 -17.60 -0.99 -6.92
C SER A 97 -17.86 -2.45 -7.31
N LYS A 98 -16.82 -3.21 -7.65
CA LYS A 98 -16.94 -4.63 -8.02
C LYS A 98 -16.82 -5.57 -6.82
N GLY A 99 -16.30 -5.09 -5.69
CA GLY A 99 -16.07 -5.91 -4.51
C GLY A 99 -15.10 -7.08 -4.74
N ASN A 100 -14.23 -7.00 -5.75
CA ASN A 100 -13.36 -8.10 -6.20
C ASN A 100 -11.94 -8.05 -5.60
N GLY A 101 -11.72 -7.21 -4.58
CA GLY A 101 -10.41 -7.01 -3.99
C GLY A 101 -10.33 -7.51 -2.57
N LEU A 102 -9.21 -8.13 -2.22
CA LEU A 102 -8.84 -8.39 -0.84
C LEU A 102 -8.46 -7.08 -0.14
N THR A 103 -9.11 -6.80 0.99
CA THR A 103 -8.81 -5.66 1.85
C THR A 103 -7.63 -5.95 2.78
N ILE A 104 -7.05 -4.88 3.35
CA ILE A 104 -5.97 -5.00 4.33
C ILE A 104 -6.47 -5.75 5.58
N ASP A 105 -7.67 -5.44 6.07
CA ASP A 105 -8.24 -6.08 7.26
C ASP A 105 -8.47 -7.59 7.05
N GLU A 106 -8.92 -7.99 5.85
CA GLU A 106 -9.03 -9.39 5.49
C GLU A 106 -7.66 -10.09 5.47
N TRP A 107 -6.61 -9.44 4.95
CA TRP A 107 -5.25 -10.00 5.04
C TRP A 107 -4.81 -10.18 6.50
N LEU A 108 -4.97 -9.13 7.30
CA LEU A 108 -4.52 -9.09 8.69
C LEU A 108 -5.32 -10.02 9.61
N THR A 109 -6.49 -10.49 9.17
CA THR A 109 -7.24 -11.54 9.87
C THR A 109 -6.47 -12.88 9.89
N TYR A 110 -5.65 -13.16 8.88
CA TYR A 110 -4.99 -14.46 8.72
C TYR A 110 -3.47 -14.40 8.78
N ALA A 111 -2.87 -13.21 8.65
CA ALA A 111 -1.43 -13.08 8.49
C ALA A 111 -0.87 -11.80 9.12
N PRO A 112 0.40 -11.84 9.57
CA PRO A 112 1.05 -10.68 10.18
C PRO A 112 1.29 -9.56 9.16
N THR A 113 1.35 -8.31 9.65
CA THR A 113 1.57 -7.11 8.83
C THR A 113 2.86 -7.19 8.02
N GLU A 114 3.88 -7.85 8.53
CA GLU A 114 5.18 -8.03 7.88
C GLU A 114 5.06 -8.87 6.60
N SER A 115 4.18 -9.87 6.56
CA SER A 115 3.95 -10.65 5.34
C SER A 115 3.35 -9.77 4.22
N LEU A 116 2.44 -8.86 4.58
CA LEU A 116 1.89 -7.88 3.66
C LEU A 116 2.97 -6.87 3.23
N GLY A 117 3.78 -6.39 4.18
CA GLY A 117 4.90 -5.48 3.92
C GLY A 117 5.90 -6.07 2.91
N LEU A 118 6.30 -7.34 3.10
CA LEU A 118 7.17 -8.04 2.15
C LEU A 118 6.49 -8.18 0.79
N TYR A 119 5.22 -8.56 0.78
CA TYR A 119 4.44 -8.68 -0.45
C TYR A 119 4.41 -7.36 -1.24
N MET A 120 4.31 -6.21 -0.56
CA MET A 120 4.39 -4.87 -1.16
C MET A 120 5.81 -4.55 -1.66
N TYR A 121 6.84 -4.84 -0.87
CA TYR A 121 8.25 -4.58 -1.16
C TYR A 121 8.73 -5.23 -2.47
N GLN A 122 8.30 -6.46 -2.75
CA GLN A 122 8.81 -7.21 -3.91
C GLN A 122 8.30 -6.66 -5.24
N ARG A 123 9.17 -6.25 -6.17
CA ARG A 123 8.79 -5.91 -7.57
C ARG A 123 7.62 -4.90 -7.69
N PRO A 124 7.68 -3.71 -7.07
CA PRO A 124 6.58 -2.74 -7.09
C PRO A 124 6.26 -2.16 -8.49
N ARG A 125 7.14 -2.37 -9.49
CA ARG A 125 6.90 -1.99 -10.90
C ARG A 125 6.16 -3.07 -11.72
N GLN A 126 5.72 -4.16 -11.10
CA GLN A 126 4.95 -5.22 -11.74
C GLN A 126 3.55 -5.29 -11.14
N ALA A 127 2.54 -5.52 -11.98
CA ALA A 127 1.19 -5.74 -11.50
C ALA A 127 1.14 -7.04 -10.69
N LYS A 128 0.41 -7.02 -9.56
CA LYS A 128 0.36 -8.13 -8.61
C LYS A 128 -1.07 -8.55 -8.36
N LYS A 129 -1.31 -9.87 -8.26
CA LYS A 129 -2.62 -10.40 -7.89
C LYS A 129 -2.79 -10.38 -6.37
N LEU A 130 -3.71 -9.56 -5.86
CA LEU A 130 -4.01 -9.43 -4.44
C LEU A 130 -5.37 -10.06 -4.13
N TYR A 131 -5.34 -11.33 -3.76
CA TYR A 131 -6.50 -12.18 -3.45
C TYR A 131 -6.14 -13.17 -2.35
N PHE A 132 -7.13 -13.87 -1.79
CA PHE A 132 -6.97 -14.67 -0.58
C PHE A 132 -5.82 -15.68 -0.63
N ASP A 133 -5.70 -16.44 -1.73
CA ASP A 133 -4.74 -17.56 -1.80
C ASP A 133 -3.27 -17.12 -1.91
N VAL A 134 -2.97 -15.82 -2.04
CA VAL A 134 -1.57 -15.37 -1.97
C VAL A 134 -1.06 -15.22 -0.55
N ILE A 135 -1.95 -15.09 0.44
CA ILE A 135 -1.59 -14.89 1.85
C ILE A 135 -0.65 -15.99 2.36
N PRO A 136 -0.96 -17.30 2.20
CA PRO A 136 -0.12 -18.37 2.74
C PRO A 136 1.32 -18.30 2.24
N LYS A 137 1.48 -18.09 0.93
CA LYS A 137 2.78 -18.00 0.30
C LYS A 137 3.55 -16.77 0.78
N ALA A 138 2.88 -15.63 0.91
CA ALA A 138 3.52 -14.41 1.40
C ALA A 138 3.99 -14.54 2.86
N VAL A 139 3.24 -15.25 3.70
CA VAL A 139 3.64 -15.57 5.08
C VAL A 139 4.89 -16.46 5.09
N ASP A 140 4.86 -17.56 4.34
CA ASP A 140 6.00 -18.48 4.27
C ASP A 140 7.26 -17.81 3.68
N GLU A 141 7.11 -16.96 2.66
CA GLU A 141 8.22 -16.18 2.10
C GLU A 141 8.84 -15.24 3.14
N TYR A 142 8.02 -14.55 3.93
CA TYR A 142 8.50 -13.67 4.99
C TYR A 142 9.34 -14.44 6.02
N TYR A 143 8.82 -15.54 6.54
CA TYR A 143 9.56 -16.35 7.51
C TYR A 143 10.78 -17.05 6.92
N SER A 144 10.75 -17.39 5.63
CA SER A 144 11.92 -17.91 4.93
C SER A 144 13.06 -16.87 4.88
N PHE A 145 12.76 -15.63 4.50
CA PHE A 145 13.74 -14.54 4.52
C PHE A 145 14.24 -14.26 5.94
N LEU A 146 13.34 -14.22 6.93
CA LEU A 146 13.68 -13.95 8.32
C LEU A 146 14.57 -15.06 8.91
N GLY A 147 14.22 -16.33 8.69
CA GLY A 147 15.01 -17.47 9.13
C GLY A 147 16.38 -17.55 8.45
N ALA A 148 16.47 -17.16 7.18
CA ALA A 148 17.75 -17.11 6.46
C ALA A 148 18.67 -15.99 6.95
N TYR A 149 18.10 -14.88 7.42
CA TYR A 149 18.84 -13.66 7.76
C TYR A 149 20.01 -13.89 8.74
N SER A 150 19.79 -14.66 9.81
CA SER A 150 20.84 -14.93 10.82
C SER A 150 21.99 -15.79 10.28
N ARG A 151 21.73 -16.63 9.27
CA ARG A 151 22.71 -17.53 8.64
C ARG A 151 23.51 -16.89 7.51
N GLN A 152 23.08 -15.72 7.04
CA GLN A 152 23.71 -14.98 5.95
C GLN A 152 24.93 -14.17 6.43
N ASP A 153 25.93 -14.06 5.57
CA ASP A 153 27.04 -13.13 5.76
C ASP A 153 26.56 -11.67 5.70
N TRP A 154 27.30 -10.75 6.32
CA TRP A 154 26.88 -9.35 6.44
C TRP A 154 26.53 -8.67 5.10
N LYS A 155 27.30 -8.97 4.05
CA LYS A 155 27.04 -8.42 2.71
C LYS A 155 25.74 -8.95 2.12
N GLU A 156 25.40 -10.20 2.37
CA GLU A 156 24.18 -10.85 1.88
C GLU A 156 22.93 -10.34 2.62
N ARG A 157 23.07 -10.04 3.91
CA ARG A 157 22.00 -9.47 4.75
C ARG A 157 21.43 -8.17 4.19
N LEU A 158 22.25 -7.32 3.59
CA LEU A 158 21.79 -6.08 2.94
C LEU A 158 20.89 -6.33 1.72
N GLY A 159 21.01 -7.51 1.09
CA GLY A 159 20.14 -7.94 -0.01
C GLY A 159 18.86 -8.64 0.48
N ASN A 160 18.78 -8.99 1.77
CA ASN A 160 17.61 -9.62 2.35
C ASN A 160 16.53 -8.55 2.62
N PRO A 161 15.32 -8.66 2.05
CA PRO A 161 14.25 -7.68 2.26
C PRO A 161 13.92 -7.39 3.73
N VAL A 162 14.04 -8.40 4.61
CA VAL A 162 13.72 -8.24 6.04
C VAL A 162 14.65 -7.25 6.75
N TRP A 163 15.87 -7.03 6.23
CA TRP A 163 16.75 -5.97 6.74
C TRP A 163 16.10 -4.60 6.62
N HIS A 164 15.58 -4.28 5.43
CA HIS A 164 14.97 -2.97 5.12
C HIS A 164 13.59 -2.81 5.76
N MET A 165 12.87 -3.91 5.97
CA MET A 165 11.56 -3.87 6.61
C MET A 165 11.63 -3.63 8.12
N HIS A 166 12.75 -4.02 8.75
CA HIS A 166 12.94 -3.94 10.20
C HIS A 166 14.03 -2.93 10.60
N ASP A 167 14.32 -1.96 9.73
CA ASP A 167 15.32 -0.91 9.98
C ASP A 167 16.68 -1.44 10.49
N GLY A 168 17.10 -2.57 9.94
CA GLY A 168 18.35 -3.22 10.32
C GLY A 168 18.32 -4.07 11.59
N ASN A 169 17.15 -4.24 12.21
CA ASN A 169 16.98 -5.10 13.38
C ASN A 169 15.90 -6.19 13.18
N PRO A 170 16.06 -7.12 12.21
CA PRO A 170 15.09 -8.19 12.02
C PRO A 170 14.95 -9.06 13.27
N PRO A 171 13.73 -9.41 13.70
CA PRO A 171 13.52 -10.21 14.90
C PRO A 171 14.02 -11.64 14.71
N ALA A 172 14.60 -12.22 15.75
CA ALA A 172 14.87 -13.65 15.79
C ALA A 172 13.56 -14.39 16.09
N ILE A 173 12.92 -14.92 15.05
CA ILE A 173 11.72 -15.75 15.20
C ILE A 173 12.08 -17.17 14.79
N ASP A 174 11.75 -18.13 15.65
CA ASP A 174 11.66 -19.53 15.29
C ASP A 174 10.20 -19.83 14.96
N LEU A 175 9.94 -20.28 13.72
CA LEU A 175 8.61 -20.66 13.26
C LEU A 175 8.54 -22.19 13.21
N PRO A 176 8.15 -22.85 14.31
CA PRO A 176 8.19 -24.31 14.39
C PRO A 176 7.18 -24.99 13.47
N VAL A 177 6.18 -24.25 12.97
CA VAL A 177 5.13 -24.76 12.09
C VAL A 177 4.87 -23.75 10.96
N PRO A 178 5.32 -24.03 9.72
CA PRO A 178 5.04 -23.19 8.56
C PRO A 178 3.54 -23.08 8.24
N PHE A 179 3.14 -21.97 7.61
CA PHE A 179 1.73 -21.75 7.30
C PHE A 179 1.21 -22.77 6.29
N ALA A 180 2.01 -23.12 5.26
CA ALA A 180 1.66 -24.20 4.34
C ALA A 180 1.47 -25.56 5.03
N LEU A 181 2.22 -25.86 6.11
CA LEU A 181 2.02 -27.09 6.86
C LEU A 181 0.67 -27.10 7.57
N LEU A 182 0.25 -25.97 8.14
CA LEU A 182 -1.08 -25.81 8.74
C LEU A 182 -2.19 -26.01 7.71
N LEU A 183 -2.07 -25.41 6.52
CA LEU A 183 -3.05 -25.59 5.46
C LEU A 183 -3.13 -27.04 4.97
N ASN A 184 -1.98 -27.66 4.72
CA ASN A 184 -1.93 -29.07 4.32
C ASN A 184 -2.57 -29.98 5.36
N LEU A 185 -2.34 -29.68 6.65
CA LEU A 185 -2.95 -30.41 7.75
C LEU A 185 -4.47 -30.30 7.72
N VAL A 186 -5.02 -29.08 7.55
CA VAL A 186 -6.47 -28.85 7.45
C VAL A 186 -7.06 -29.60 6.27
N SER A 187 -6.45 -29.50 5.09
CA SER A 187 -6.94 -30.19 3.89
C SER A 187 -6.87 -31.72 4.01
N ALA A 188 -5.77 -32.26 4.55
CA ALA A 188 -5.56 -33.71 4.64
C ALA A 188 -6.36 -34.37 5.76
N SER A 189 -6.62 -33.65 6.86
CA SER A 189 -7.35 -34.18 8.01
C SER A 189 -8.87 -34.12 7.85
N ASN A 190 -9.36 -33.38 6.84
CA ASN A 190 -10.78 -33.00 6.70
C ASN A 190 -11.38 -32.52 8.04
N ALA A 191 -10.53 -31.92 8.89
CA ALA A 191 -10.85 -31.70 10.28
C ALA A 191 -11.79 -30.49 10.39
N HIS A 192 -13.07 -30.77 10.57
CA HIS A 192 -14.02 -29.82 11.13
C HIS A 192 -13.78 -29.58 12.63
N ASP A 193 -12.85 -30.33 13.23
CA ASP A 193 -12.52 -30.26 14.65
C ASP A 193 -11.11 -29.71 14.89
N LYS A 194 -11.06 -28.55 15.56
CA LYS A 194 -9.84 -27.87 16.00
C LYS A 194 -8.94 -28.78 16.87
N ALA A 195 -9.51 -29.70 17.64
CA ALA A 195 -8.76 -30.60 18.51
C ALA A 195 -7.88 -31.59 17.73
N VAL A 196 -8.38 -32.08 16.59
CA VAL A 196 -7.61 -32.98 15.71
C VAL A 196 -6.39 -32.26 15.15
N LEU A 197 -6.56 -31.01 14.70
CA LEU A 197 -5.47 -30.18 14.19
C LEU A 197 -4.39 -29.95 15.25
N TRP A 198 -4.79 -29.58 16.47
CA TRP A 198 -3.85 -29.42 17.59
C TRP A 198 -3.15 -30.73 17.96
N GLY A 199 -3.83 -31.87 17.85
CA GLY A 199 -3.20 -33.17 18.05
C GLY A 199 -2.04 -33.45 17.09
N PHE A 200 -2.11 -32.99 15.84
CA PHE A 200 -0.98 -33.09 14.91
C PHE A 200 0.08 -32.01 15.16
N ILE A 201 -0.33 -30.76 15.40
CA ILE A 201 0.59 -29.64 15.66
C ILE A 201 1.45 -29.95 16.88
N SER A 202 0.86 -30.35 18.00
CA SER A 202 1.58 -30.63 19.24
C SER A 202 2.52 -31.85 19.13
N ARG A 203 2.26 -32.77 18.19
CA ARG A 203 3.17 -33.89 17.89
C ARG A 203 4.35 -33.46 17.02
N HIS A 204 4.13 -32.54 16.08
CA HIS A 204 5.17 -32.03 15.19
C HIS A 204 6.07 -31.00 15.89
N ALA A 205 5.47 -30.12 16.68
CA ALA A 205 6.12 -29.04 17.42
C ALA A 205 5.72 -29.11 18.90
N PRO A 206 6.40 -29.93 19.72
CA PRO A 206 6.13 -30.03 21.15
C PRO A 206 6.27 -28.66 21.85
N GLY A 207 5.29 -28.31 22.69
CA GLY A 207 5.31 -27.06 23.47
C GLY A 207 4.59 -25.87 22.81
N VAL A 208 4.12 -26.01 21.58
CA VAL A 208 3.27 -24.98 20.94
C VAL A 208 1.83 -25.11 21.46
N THR A 209 1.23 -24.00 21.88
CA THR A 209 -0.16 -23.92 22.36
C THR A 209 -1.00 -22.99 21.50
N PRO A 210 -2.32 -23.20 21.43
CA PRO A 210 -3.22 -22.18 20.90
C PRO A 210 -3.12 -20.93 21.76
N THR A 211 -2.72 -19.81 21.17
CA THR A 211 -2.96 -18.47 21.72
C THR A 211 -4.42 -18.07 21.58
#